data_AF-B9KCU8-F1
#
_entry.id   AF-B9KCU8-F1
#
_cell.length_a   1.000
_cell.length_b   1.000
_cell.length_c   1.000
_cell.angle_alpha   90.00
_cell.angle_beta   90.00
_cell.angle_gamma   90.00
#
_symmetry.space_group_name_H-M   'P 1'
#
loop_
_entity.id
_entity.type
_entity.pdbx_description
1 polymer ?
#
loop_
_entity_poly.entity_id
_entity_poly.type
_entity_poly.pdbx_seq_one_letter_code
_entity_poly.pdbx_strand_id
1 'polypeptide(L)'
;MISPFKSKELIVDALAGRNLRSQMINSNLANVDTPFYKARDIEFETALVNRANEIFKKKDTKELEMASTNENHQKPWKFPNPNKSTIYLRDGHLARNDANTVDLDVETTEMSKNTMMITALDGVLRRQSNIFSTIIETSSKLG
;
A
#
# COMPACT_ATOMS: atom_id res chain seq x y z
N MET A 1 -24.64 4.50 -3.04
CA MET A 1 -24.34 3.39 -3.98
C MET A 1 -24.05 2.16 -3.14
N ILE A 2 -24.85 1.09 -3.24
CA ILE A 2 -24.61 -0.15 -2.49
C ILE A 2 -23.38 -0.83 -3.10
N SER A 3 -22.29 -0.98 -2.33
CA SER A 3 -21.13 -1.75 -2.79
C SER A 3 -21.36 -3.23 -2.48
N PRO A 4 -21.49 -4.12 -3.49
CA PRO A 4 -21.71 -5.54 -3.27
C PRO A 4 -20.51 -6.23 -2.57
N PHE A 5 -19.32 -5.66 -2.70
CA PHE A 5 -18.09 -6.16 -2.09
C PHE A 5 -17.46 -5.10 -1.20
N LYS A 6 -17.35 -5.38 0.10
CA LYS A 6 -16.62 -4.53 1.05
C LYS A 6 -15.12 -4.40 0.72
N SER A 7 -14.55 -5.42 0.07
CA SER A 7 -13.15 -5.45 -0.34
C SER A 7 -12.82 -4.56 -1.54
N LYS A 8 -13.82 -4.07 -2.28
CA LYS A 8 -13.60 -3.22 -3.46
C LYS A 8 -12.78 -1.97 -3.11
N GLU A 9 -13.11 -1.33 -1.99
CA GLU A 9 -12.39 -0.15 -1.51
C GLU A 9 -10.91 -0.44 -1.26
N LEU A 10 -10.61 -1.55 -0.58
CA LEU A 10 -9.23 -1.98 -0.31
C LEU A 10 -8.42 -2.23 -1.59
N ILE A 11 -9.06 -2.78 -2.63
CA ILE A 11 -8.40 -3.02 -3.91
C ILE A 11 -8.09 -1.70 -4.62
N VAL A 12 -9.01 -0.75 -4.57
CA VAL A 12 -8.82 0.60 -5.16
C VAL A 12 -7.69 1.34 -4.42
N ASP A 13 -7.68 1.31 -3.09
CA ASP A 13 -6.61 1.92 -2.30
C ASP A 13 -5.26 1.24 -2.55
N ALA A 14 -5.24 -0.09 -2.67
CA ALA A 14 -4.03 -0.83 -3.02
C ALA A 14 -3.51 -0.45 -4.41
N LEU A 15 -4.38 -0.31 -5.41
CA LEU A 15 -3.99 0.17 -6.74
C LEU A 15 -3.43 1.59 -6.68
N ALA A 16 -4.04 2.48 -5.90
CA ALA A 16 -3.53 3.85 -5.72
C ALA A 16 -2.13 3.85 -5.09
N GLY A 17 -1.91 3.05 -4.04
CA GLY A 17 -0.59 2.87 -3.41
C GLY A 17 0.45 2.30 -4.37
N ARG A 18 0.08 1.27 -5.16
CA ARG A 18 0.96 0.69 -6.19
C ARG A 18 1.29 1.69 -7.30
N ASN A 19 0.34 2.50 -7.74
CA ASN A 19 0.59 3.57 -8.71
C ASN A 19 1.56 4.62 -8.16
N LEU A 20 1.42 4.99 -6.89
CA LEU A 20 2.35 5.91 -6.23
C LEU A 20 3.76 5.29 -6.13
N ARG A 21 3.86 3.99 -5.85
CA ARG A 21 5.15 3.27 -5.90
C ARG A 21 5.76 3.29 -7.30
N SER A 22 4.99 3.10 -8.38
CA SER A 22 5.50 3.25 -9.76
C SER A 22 6.07 4.65 -10.02
N GLN A 23 5.42 5.69 -9.50
CA GLN A 23 5.93 7.07 -9.62
C GLN A 23 7.25 7.26 -8.87
N MET A 24 7.39 6.67 -7.68
CA MET A 24 8.64 6.72 -6.92
C MET A 24 9.77 5.98 -7.65
N ILE A 25 9.51 4.78 -8.17
CA ILE A 25 10.50 4.01 -8.95
C ILE A 25 10.93 4.78 -10.21
N ASN A 26 9.98 5.37 -10.93
CA ASN A 26 10.29 6.22 -12.09
C ASN A 26 11.13 7.43 -11.70
N SER A 27 10.86 8.04 -10.55
CA SER A 27 11.66 9.15 -10.02
C SER A 27 13.07 8.71 -9.65
N ASN A 28 13.25 7.55 -9.02
CA ASN A 28 14.55 6.98 -8.72
C ASN A 28 15.34 6.71 -10.00
N LEU A 29 14.72 6.03 -10.99
CA LEU A 29 15.33 5.70 -12.26
C LEU A 29 15.78 6.95 -13.04
N ALA A 30 14.96 8.00 -13.05
CA ALA A 30 15.32 9.28 -13.67
C ALA A 30 16.53 9.96 -13.01
N ASN A 31 16.87 9.58 -11.77
CA ASN A 31 17.98 10.13 -10.99
C ASN A 31 19.11 9.10 -10.75
N VAL A 32 19.17 8.02 -11.54
CA VAL A 32 20.21 6.99 -11.42
C VAL A 32 21.63 7.55 -11.65
N ASP A 33 21.76 8.57 -12.48
CA ASP A 33 23.03 9.25 -12.77
C ASP A 33 23.18 10.58 -12.02
N THR A 34 22.30 10.87 -11.05
CA THR A 34 22.35 12.10 -10.24
C THR A 34 23.20 11.87 -8.98
N PRO A 35 24.37 12.53 -8.83
CA PRO A 35 25.19 12.39 -7.62
C PRO A 35 24.42 12.75 -6.34
N PHE A 36 24.76 12.11 -5.23
CA PHE A 36 24.16 12.30 -3.91
C PHE A 36 22.65 11.99 -3.79
N TYR A 37 22.01 11.45 -4.83
CA TYR A 37 20.58 11.14 -4.79
C TYR A 37 20.28 9.96 -3.84
N LYS A 38 19.16 10.09 -3.09
CA LYS A 38 18.68 9.06 -2.16
C LYS A 38 17.42 8.42 -2.69
N ALA A 39 17.48 7.10 -2.96
CA ALA A 39 16.35 6.34 -3.44
C ALA A 39 15.18 6.40 -2.45
N ARG A 40 13.96 6.54 -2.96
CA ARG A 40 12.75 6.68 -2.16
C ARG A 40 11.80 5.52 -2.44
N ASP A 41 11.08 5.10 -1.42
CA ASP A 41 9.96 4.18 -1.55
C ASP A 41 8.82 4.60 -0.63
N ILE A 42 7.66 4.00 -0.81
CA ILE A 42 6.46 4.20 -0.01
C ILE A 42 6.13 2.91 0.73
N GLU A 43 5.74 3.01 1.99
CA GLU A 43 5.06 1.95 2.73
C GLU A 43 3.58 2.36 2.81
N PHE A 44 2.68 1.52 2.29
CA PHE A 44 1.24 1.76 2.40
C PHE A 44 0.48 0.49 2.80
N GLU A 45 1.16 -0.64 2.85
CA GLU A 45 0.64 -1.94 3.21
C GLU A 45 0.07 -1.95 4.64
N THR A 46 0.74 -1.31 5.59
CA THR A 46 0.27 -1.18 6.98
C THR A 46 -1.03 -0.38 7.05
N ALA A 47 -1.11 0.74 6.33
CA ALA A 47 -2.33 1.54 6.25
C ALA A 47 -3.50 0.74 5.65
N LEU A 48 -3.25 -0.09 4.63
CA LEU A 48 -4.24 -1.00 4.05
C LEU A 48 -4.71 -2.07 5.03
N VAL A 49 -3.80 -2.67 5.81
CA VAL A 49 -4.15 -3.66 6.84
C VAL A 49 -5.06 -3.02 7.89
N ASN A 50 -4.74 -1.81 8.34
CA ASN A 50 -5.56 -1.08 9.30
C ASN A 50 -6.94 -0.75 8.72
N ARG A 51 -7.00 -0.29 7.46
CA ARG A 51 -8.27 -0.06 6.76
C ARG A 51 -9.10 -1.35 6.62
N ALA A 52 -8.46 -2.48 6.34
CA ALA A 52 -9.13 -3.76 6.25
C ALA A 52 -9.72 -4.18 7.61
N ASN A 53 -8.97 -3.99 8.70
CA ASN A 53 -9.46 -4.28 10.05
C ASN A 53 -10.69 -3.44 10.42
N GLU A 54 -10.72 -2.15 10.02
CA GLU A 54 -11.89 -1.29 10.18
C GLU A 54 -13.11 -1.80 9.39
N ILE A 55 -12.94 -2.08 8.09
CA ILE A 55 -14.02 -2.52 7.19
C ILE A 55 -14.62 -3.87 7.66
N PHE A 56 -13.76 -4.80 8.08
CA PHE A 56 -14.17 -6.13 8.51
C PHE A 56 -14.45 -6.23 10.02
N LYS A 57 -14.36 -5.12 10.76
CA LYS A 57 -14.55 -5.05 12.22
C LYS A 57 -13.71 -6.10 12.97
N LYS A 58 -12.50 -6.39 12.46
CA LYS A 58 -11.57 -7.29 13.15
C LYS A 58 -10.88 -6.50 14.26
N LYS A 59 -11.24 -6.83 15.50
CA LYS A 59 -10.66 -6.27 16.74
C LYS A 59 -9.34 -6.93 17.15
N ASP A 60 -8.70 -7.72 16.27
CA ASP A 60 -7.44 -8.40 16.55
C ASP A 60 -6.25 -7.43 16.41
N THR A 61 -6.35 -6.28 17.06
CA THR A 61 -5.20 -5.42 17.30
C THR A 61 -4.41 -6.08 18.41
N LYS A 62 -3.44 -6.93 18.04
CA LYS A 62 -2.40 -7.44 18.95
C LYS A 62 -1.43 -6.32 19.36
N GLU A 63 -1.94 -5.11 19.54
CA GLU A 63 -1.17 -4.00 20.08
C GLU A 63 -1.09 -4.20 21.60
N LEU A 64 0.12 -4.29 22.12
CA LEU A 64 0.35 -4.32 23.55
C LEU A 64 -0.03 -2.95 24.12
N GLU A 65 -1.08 -2.91 24.95
CA GLU A 65 -1.46 -1.67 25.63
C GLU A 65 -0.38 -1.31 26.67
N MET A 66 0.01 -0.03 26.69
CA MET A 66 0.91 0.48 27.72
C MET A 66 0.16 0.50 29.05
N ALA A 67 0.70 -0.16 30.07
CA ALA A 67 0.16 -0.09 31.41
C ALA A 67 0.30 1.34 31.95
N SER A 68 -0.83 2.01 32.20
CA SER A 68 -0.85 3.30 32.86
C SER A 68 -1.13 3.12 34.34
N THR A 69 -0.27 3.64 35.21
CA THR A 69 -0.45 3.56 36.66
C THR A 69 -1.19 4.78 37.24
N ASN A 70 -1.36 5.85 36.46
CA ASN A 70 -2.06 7.06 36.88
C ASN A 70 -2.78 7.71 35.67
N GLU A 71 -3.94 8.32 35.90
CA GLU A 71 -4.73 8.98 34.86
C GLU A 71 -4.01 10.19 34.21
N ASN A 72 -3.09 10.81 34.93
CA ASN A 72 -2.27 11.91 34.42
C ASN A 72 -1.04 11.45 33.62
N HIS A 73 -0.81 10.14 33.47
CA HIS A 73 0.27 9.66 32.64
C HIS A 73 0.00 9.93 31.17
N GLN A 74 1.05 10.30 30.45
CA GLN A 74 0.99 10.54 29.03
C GLN A 74 0.61 9.25 28.30
N LYS A 75 -0.44 9.32 27.46
CA LYS A 75 -0.81 8.22 26.57
C LYS A 75 0.32 7.96 25.55
N PRO A 76 0.47 6.73 25.04
CA PRO A 76 1.49 6.41 24.05
C PRO A 76 1.47 7.38 22.87
N TRP A 77 2.61 8.00 22.60
CA TRP A 77 2.78 8.88 21.46
C TRP A 77 2.93 8.03 20.19
N LYS A 78 1.90 8.03 19.33
CA LYS A 78 1.90 7.29 18.07
C LYS A 78 2.39 8.19 16.91
N PHE A 79 3.70 8.40 16.82
CA PHE A 79 4.34 9.14 15.72
C PHE A 79 5.56 8.41 15.15
N PRO A 80 5.69 8.30 13.81
CA PRO A 80 4.69 8.66 12.81
C PRO A 80 3.39 7.85 12.97
N ASN A 81 2.27 8.37 12.46
CA ASN A 81 0.97 7.71 12.62
C ASN A 81 0.99 6.35 11.89
N PRO A 82 0.85 5.21 12.60
CA PRO A 82 0.95 3.88 12.00
C PRO A 82 -0.19 3.57 11.01
N ASN A 83 -1.27 4.37 11.01
CA ASN A 83 -2.39 4.21 10.10
C ASN A 83 -2.21 4.97 8.78
N LYS A 84 -1.10 5.71 8.61
CA LYS A 84 -0.84 6.49 7.40
C LYS A 84 0.29 5.86 6.59
N SER A 85 0.14 5.92 5.27
CA SER A 85 1.23 5.59 4.37
C SER A 85 2.40 6.54 4.60
N THR A 86 3.62 6.02 4.52
CA THR A 86 4.84 6.76 4.81
C THR A 86 5.81 6.59 3.66
N ILE A 87 6.31 7.70 3.12
CA ILE A 87 7.43 7.69 2.18
C ILE A 87 8.72 7.70 3.00
N TYR A 88 9.64 6.80 2.66
CA TYR A 88 10.92 6.66 3.36
C TYR A 88 12.07 6.63 2.35
N LEU A 89 13.27 6.92 2.85
CA LEU A 89 14.50 6.74 2.09
C LEU A 89 14.88 5.27 2.16
N ARG A 90 15.08 4.65 1.01
CA ARG A 90 15.54 3.26 0.92
C ARG A 90 17.01 3.26 1.31
N ASP A 91 17.38 2.39 2.24
CA ASP A 91 18.79 2.19 2.57
C ASP A 91 19.47 1.52 1.35
N GLY A 92 20.40 2.25 0.74
CA GLY A 92 21.14 1.74 -0.41
C GLY A 92 22.23 0.82 0.10
N HIS A 93 22.14 -0.48 -0.23
CA HIS A 93 23.04 -1.50 0.33
C HIS A 93 24.53 -1.19 0.16
N LEU A 94 24.90 -0.38 -0.83
CA LEU A 94 26.19 0.33 -0.92
C LEU A 94 25.96 1.61 -1.71
N ALA A 95 26.16 2.79 -1.10
CA ALA A 95 26.19 4.01 -1.88
C ALA A 95 27.36 3.93 -2.87
N ARG A 96 27.12 4.28 -4.14
CA ARG A 96 28.16 4.38 -5.16
C ARG A 96 29.23 5.40 -4.73
N ASN A 97 30.35 5.45 -5.45
CA ASN A 97 31.43 6.41 -5.20
C ASN A 97 30.98 7.90 -5.27
N ASP A 98 29.80 8.16 -5.84
CA ASP A 98 29.14 9.46 -5.95
C ASP A 98 28.06 9.69 -4.86
N ALA A 99 28.00 8.82 -3.85
CA ALA A 99 26.99 8.78 -2.78
C ALA A 99 25.53 8.62 -3.24
N ASN A 100 25.28 8.27 -4.51
CA ASN A 100 23.97 7.84 -4.99
C ASN A 100 23.63 6.44 -4.45
N THR A 101 22.38 6.24 -4.07
CA THR A 101 21.86 4.97 -3.52
C THR A 101 20.89 4.26 -4.46
N VAL A 102 20.61 4.85 -5.63
CA VAL A 102 19.78 4.23 -6.67
C VAL A 102 20.57 3.11 -7.34
N ASP A 103 19.95 1.96 -7.44
CA ASP A 103 20.46 0.79 -8.15
C ASP A 103 19.47 0.41 -9.26
N LEU A 104 19.92 0.40 -10.51
CA LEU A 104 19.10 0.10 -11.67
C LEU A 104 18.47 -1.29 -11.62
N ASP A 105 19.21 -2.29 -11.15
CA ASP A 105 18.74 -3.68 -11.09
C ASP A 105 17.69 -3.83 -9.98
N VAL A 106 17.86 -3.11 -8.87
CA VAL A 106 16.86 -3.04 -7.80
C VAL A 106 15.59 -2.33 -8.29
N GLU A 107 15.71 -1.15 -8.90
CA GLU A 107 14.53 -0.39 -9.35
C GLU A 107 13.76 -1.12 -10.46
N THR A 108 14.45 -1.81 -11.38
CA THR A 108 13.79 -2.66 -12.41
C THR A 108 13.12 -3.90 -11.80
N THR A 109 13.74 -4.52 -10.79
CA THR A 109 13.14 -5.62 -10.04
C THR A 109 11.89 -5.18 -9.27
N GLU A 110 11.96 -4.06 -8.57
CA GLU A 110 10.83 -3.49 -7.83
C GLU A 110 9.71 -3.04 -8.79
N MET A 111 10.04 -2.48 -9.96
CA MET A 111 9.04 -2.17 -10.99
C MET A 111 8.31 -3.44 -11.43
N SER A 112 9.05 -4.51 -11.69
CA SER A 112 8.48 -5.79 -12.13
C SER A 112 7.53 -6.38 -11.08
N LYS A 113 7.93 -6.39 -9.80
CA LYS A 113 7.08 -6.81 -8.67
C LYS A 113 5.82 -5.95 -8.58
N ASN A 114 5.97 -4.64 -8.74
CA ASN A 114 4.86 -3.71 -8.63
C ASN A 114 3.85 -3.88 -9.78
N THR A 115 4.33 -4.04 -11.01
CA THR A 115 3.49 -4.33 -12.18
C THR A 115 2.74 -5.65 -12.03
N MET A 116 3.40 -6.73 -11.58
CA MET A 116 2.73 -8.01 -11.30
C MET A 116 1.58 -7.82 -10.30
N MET A 117 1.78 -7.05 -9.24
CA MET A 117 0.75 -6.80 -8.24
C MET A 117 -0.41 -5.95 -8.79
N ILE A 118 -0.13 -4.95 -9.63
CA ILE A 118 -1.17 -4.17 -10.32
C ILE A 118 -2.01 -5.08 -11.21
N THR A 119 -1.39 -5.94 -12.01
CA THR A 119 -2.09 -6.90 -12.87
C THR A 119 -2.95 -7.87 -12.05
N ALA A 120 -2.45 -8.35 -10.92
CA ALA A 120 -3.22 -9.21 -10.02
C ALA A 120 -4.46 -8.48 -9.46
N LEU A 121 -4.31 -7.23 -9.00
CA LEU A 121 -5.41 -6.42 -8.48
C LEU A 121 -6.46 -6.10 -9.56
N ASP A 122 -6.03 -5.79 -10.80
CA ASP A 122 -6.93 -5.62 -11.95
C ASP A 122 -7.73 -6.90 -12.22
N GLY A 123 -7.08 -8.06 -12.17
CA GLY A 123 -7.73 -9.36 -12.32
C GLY A 123 -8.83 -9.59 -11.26
N VAL A 124 -8.59 -9.20 -10.00
CA VAL A 124 -9.59 -9.29 -8.94
C VAL A 124 -10.78 -8.35 -9.21
N LEU A 125 -10.53 -7.10 -9.63
CA LEU A 125 -11.61 -6.16 -9.98
C LEU A 125 -12.46 -6.66 -11.13
N ARG A 126 -11.85 -7.16 -12.20
CA ARG A 126 -12.55 -7.77 -13.34
C ARG A 126 -13.45 -8.91 -12.89
N ARG A 127 -12.93 -9.80 -12.02
CA ARG A 127 -13.70 -10.92 -11.49
C ARG A 127 -14.89 -10.46 -10.64
N GLN A 128 -14.69 -9.46 -9.76
CA GLN A 128 -15.80 -8.87 -8.99
C GLN A 128 -16.86 -8.24 -9.89
N SER A 129 -16.45 -7.53 -10.95
CA SER A 129 -17.38 -6.94 -11.91
C SER A 129 -18.20 -8.02 -12.63
N ASN A 130 -17.56 -9.11 -13.05
CA ASN A 130 -18.25 -10.21 -13.72
C ASN A 130 -19.30 -10.84 -12.81
N ILE A 131 -18.96 -11.11 -11.54
CA ILE A 131 -19.90 -11.66 -10.55
C ILE A 131 -21.10 -10.72 -10.37
N PHE A 132 -20.85 -9.41 -10.25
CA PHE A 132 -21.93 -8.43 -10.09
C PHE A 132 -22.86 -8.39 -11.30
N SER A 133 -22.31 -8.40 -12.53
CA SER A 133 -23.11 -8.48 -13.75
C SER A 133 -23.96 -9.75 -13.81
N THR A 134 -23.41 -10.90 -13.43
CA THR A 134 -24.16 -12.17 -13.36
C THR A 134 -25.32 -12.10 -12.36
N ILE A 135 -25.12 -11.47 -11.19
CA ILE A 135 -26.18 -11.29 -10.19
C ILE A 135 -27.30 -10.40 -10.75
N ILE A 136 -26.96 -9.31 -11.45
CA ILE A 136 -27.96 -8.44 -12.09
C ILE A 136 -28.76 -9.21 -13.14
N GLU A 137 -28.08 -9.91 -14.05
CA GLU A 137 -28.72 -10.66 -15.13
C GLU A 137 -29.65 -11.78 -14.61
N THR A 138 -29.23 -12.49 -13.56
CA THR A 138 -30.06 -13.53 -12.94
C THR A 138 -31.25 -12.94 -12.20
N SER A 139 -31.05 -11.82 -11.48
CA SER A 139 -32.14 -11.13 -10.78
C SER A 139 -33.22 -10.61 -11.73
N SER A 140 -32.84 -10.11 -12.92
CA SER A 140 -33.80 -9.61 -13.92
C SER A 140 -34.61 -10.70 -14.60
N LYS A 141 -34.18 -11.97 -14.54
CA LYS A 141 -34.90 -13.12 -15.09
C LYS A 141 -35.86 -13.76 -14.09
N LEU A 142 -35.72 -13.45 -12.80
CA LEU A 142 -36.50 -14.03 -11.69
C LEU A 142 -37.65 -13.14 -11.23
N GLY A 143 -37.66 -11.85 -11.60
CA GLY A 143 -38.78 -10.92 -11.38
C GLY A 143 -39.57 -10.68 -12.66
#